data_AF-A0A9N9J8J8-F1
#
_entry.id   AF-A0A9N9J8J8-F1
#
_cell.length_a   1.000
_cell.length_b   1.000
_cell.length_c   1.000
_cell.angle_alpha   90.00
_cell.angle_beta   90.00
_cell.angle_gamma   90.00
#
_symmetry.space_group_name_H-M   'P 1'
#
loop_
_entity.id
_entity.type
_entity.pdbx_description
1 polymer ?
#
loop_
_entity_poly.entity_id
_entity_poly.type
_entity_poly.pdbx_seq_one_letter_code
_entity_poly.pdbx_strand_id
1 'polypeptide(L)' 'PMSSIHTTPKNEWVIAMPNILGIDPKRLTRERLLFELKKRNINVINTAKRDELVKELELGLANETEMIQD' A
#
# COMPACT_ATOMS: atom_id res chain seq x y z
N PRO A 1 -5.66 -24.79 40.18
CA PRO A 1 -5.49 -23.62 39.29
C PRO A 1 -4.68 -24.00 38.04
N MET A 2 -5.31 -23.99 36.87
CA MET A 2 -4.63 -24.34 35.61
C MET A 2 -3.97 -23.08 35.05
N SER A 3 -2.63 -23.05 35.04
CA SER A 3 -1.85 -21.97 34.46
C SER A 3 -1.97 -22.01 32.94
N SER A 4 -2.52 -20.96 32.34
CA SER A 4 -2.68 -20.81 30.90
C SER A 4 -1.32 -20.76 30.21
N ILE A 5 -1.00 -21.77 29.40
CA ILE A 5 0.21 -21.78 28.58
C ILE A 5 -0.03 -20.84 27.39
N HIS A 6 0.73 -19.74 27.34
CA HIS A 6 0.76 -18.85 26.19
C HIS A 6 1.39 -19.60 25.01
N THR A 7 0.57 -20.05 24.06
CA THR A 7 1.05 -20.63 22.80
C THR A 7 1.30 -19.50 21.81
N THR A 8 2.56 -19.29 21.42
CA THR A 8 2.89 -18.46 20.25
C THR A 8 2.37 -19.18 19.00
N PRO A 9 1.48 -18.57 18.19
CA PRO A 9 1.01 -19.18 16.96
C PRO A 9 2.20 -19.39 16.01
N LYS A 10 2.40 -20.61 15.52
CA LYS A 10 3.48 -20.98 14.58
C LYS A 10 3.19 -20.49 13.16
N ASN A 11 1.95 -20.09 12.91
CA ASN A 11 1.52 -19.37 11.72
C ASN A 11 1.55 -17.87 12.03
N GLU A 12 2.62 -17.20 11.60
CA GLU A 12 2.63 -15.76 11.48
C GLU A 12 1.44 -15.40 10.58
N TRP A 13 0.36 -14.87 11.16
CA TRP A 13 -0.69 -14.25 10.38
C TRP A 13 -0.04 -13.02 9.76
N VAL A 14 0.54 -13.19 8.56
CA VAL A 14 0.98 -12.09 7.71
C VAL A 14 -0.29 -11.39 7.26
N ILE A 15 -0.84 -10.56 8.14
CA ILE A 15 -1.83 -9.57 7.76
C ILE A 15 -1.01 -8.60 6.92
N ALA A 16 -1.09 -8.72 5.59
CA ALA A 16 -0.56 -7.70 4.70
C ALA A 16 -1.16 -6.37 5.18
N MET A 17 -0.35 -5.54 5.84
CA MET A 17 -0.83 -4.31 6.45
C MET A 17 -1.37 -3.46 5.29
N PRO A 18 -2.70 -3.21 5.24
CA PRO A 18 -3.28 -2.54 4.09
C PRO A 18 -2.85 -1.08 4.16
N ASN A 19 -1.84 -0.70 3.38
CA ASN A 19 -1.28 0.66 3.33
C ASN A 19 -1.16 1.33 4.71
N ILE A 20 0.05 1.44 5.26
CA ILE A 20 0.31 2.17 6.51
C ILE A 20 -0.27 3.60 6.49
N LEU A 21 -0.54 4.15 5.30
CA LEU A 21 -1.14 5.47 5.06
C LEU A 21 -2.67 5.49 4.85
N GLY A 22 -3.36 4.34 4.78
CA GLY A 22 -4.82 4.26 4.56
C GLY A 22 -5.29 4.84 3.22
N ILE A 23 -4.40 4.98 2.25
CA ILE A 23 -4.71 5.56 0.95
C ILE A 23 -5.45 4.52 0.11
N ASP A 24 -6.66 4.87 -0.35
CA ASP A 24 -7.41 4.13 -1.36
C ASP A 24 -7.31 4.88 -2.69
N PRO A 25 -6.49 4.40 -3.65
CA PRO A 25 -6.28 5.08 -4.93
C PRO A 25 -7.57 5.28 -5.74
N LYS A 26 -8.54 4.36 -5.63
CA LYS A 26 -9.79 4.40 -6.41
C LYS A 26 -10.71 5.54 -5.97
N ARG A 27 -10.60 5.95 -4.70
CA ARG A 27 -11.33 7.09 -4.12
C ARG A 27 -10.66 8.44 -4.37
N LEU A 28 -9.45 8.48 -4.91
CA LEU A 28 -8.73 9.72 -5.18
C LEU A 28 -9.19 10.40 -6.48
N THR A 29 -9.14 11.73 -6.47
CA THR A 29 -9.26 12.54 -7.69
C THR A 29 -8.00 12.41 -8.54
N ARG A 30 -8.10 12.72 -9.83
CA ARG A 30 -6.96 12.66 -10.76
C ARG A 30 -5.77 13.51 -10.30
N GLU A 31 -6.05 14.72 -9.81
CA GLU A 31 -5.00 15.62 -9.30
C GLU A 31 -4.29 15.03 -8.08
N ARG A 32 -5.04 14.40 -7.17
CA ARG A 32 -4.45 13.76 -5.99
C ARG A 32 -3.66 12.51 -6.36
N LEU A 33 -4.09 11.74 -7.35
CA LEU A 33 -3.31 10.62 -7.90
C LEU A 33 -1.95 11.11 -8.43
N LEU A 34 -1.94 12.15 -9.26
CA LEU A 34 -0.69 12.72 -9.80
C LEU A 34 0.22 13.25 -8.70
N PHE A 35 -0.34 13.88 -7.66
CA PHE A 35 0.43 14.35 -6.51
C PHE A 35 1.10 13.20 -5.76
N GLU A 36 0.36 12.13 -5.44
CA GLU A 36 0.88 10.97 -4.71
C GLU A 36 1.92 10.18 -5.52
N LEU A 37 1.74 10.09 -6.84
CA LEU A 37 2.70 9.50 -7.77
C LEU A 37 4.00 10.32 -7.84
N LYS A 38 3.89 11.65 -8.00
CA LYS A 38 5.05 12.55 -8.01
C LYS A 38 5.81 12.52 -6.68
N LYS A 39 5.09 12.45 -5.54
CA LYS A 39 5.69 12.31 -4.20
C LYS A 39 6.56 11.05 -4.11
N ARG A 40 6.18 9.99 -4.79
CA ARG A 40 6.91 8.70 -4.88
C ARG A 40 7.92 8.64 -6.02
N ASN A 41 8.17 9.76 -6.70
CA ASN A 41 9.03 9.83 -7.88
C ASN A 41 8.60 8.91 -9.03
N ILE A 42 7.32 8.51 -9.08
CA ILE A 42 6.76 7.70 -10.16
C ILE A 42 6.40 8.63 -11.31
N ASN A 43 7.08 8.47 -12.44
CA ASN A 43 6.87 9.32 -13.60
C ASN A 43 5.72 8.79 -14.45
N VAL A 44 4.64 9.56 -14.54
CA VAL A 44 3.45 9.23 -15.33
C VAL A 44 3.23 10.24 -16.45
N ILE A 45 2.76 9.74 -17.59
CA ILE A 45 2.47 10.57 -18.76
C ILE A 45 1.29 11.48 -18.43
N ASN A 46 1.38 12.78 -18.73
CA ASN A 46 0.29 13.73 -18.44
C ASN A 46 -1.03 13.40 -19.16
N THR A 47 -0.98 12.61 -20.23
CA THR A 47 -2.14 12.11 -20.98
C THR A 47 -2.72 10.81 -20.42
N ALA A 48 -2.14 10.25 -19.36
CA ALA A 48 -2.59 9.00 -18.75
C ALA A 48 -4.03 9.13 -18.22
N LYS A 49 -4.79 8.05 -18.42
CA LYS A 49 -6.17 7.92 -17.92
C LYS A 49 -6.17 7.72 -16.42
N ARG A 50 -7.28 8.06 -15.76
CA ARG A 50 -7.41 7.91 -14.30
C ARG A 50 -7.13 6.47 -13.85
N ASP A 51 -7.64 5.47 -14.58
CA ASP A 51 -7.45 4.06 -14.22
C ASP A 51 -5.98 3.61 -14.34
N GLU A 52 -5.20 4.20 -15.25
CA GLU A 52 -3.76 3.95 -15.32
C GLU A 52 -3.04 4.56 -14.12
N LEU A 53 -3.37 5.80 -13.76
CA LEU A 53 -2.82 6.47 -12.57
C LEU A 53 -3.14 5.72 -11.27
N VAL A 54 -4.32 5.13 -11.17
CA VAL A 54 -4.72 4.27 -10.04
C VAL A 54 -3.82 3.05 -9.97
N LYS A 55 -3.61 2.33 -11.08
CA LYS A 55 -2.76 1.13 -11.12
C LYS A 55 -1.31 1.43 -10.77
N GLU A 56 -0.75 2.51 -11.32
CA GLU A 56 0.61 2.95 -11.00
C GLU A 56 0.77 3.28 -9.51
N LEU A 57 -0.25 3.89 -8.91
CA LEU A 57 -0.21 4.22 -7.48
C LEU A 57 -0.39 2.97 -6.61
N GLU A 58 -1.27 2.04 -6.99
CA GLU A 58 -1.41 0.72 -6.33
C GLU A 58 -0.08 -0.06 -6.36
N LEU A 59 0.61 -0.05 -7.50
CA LEU A 59 1.91 -0.71 -7.65
C LEU A 59 2.98 -0.04 -6.78
N GLY A 60 3.05 1.29 -6.79
CA GLY A 60 4.00 2.05 -5.95
C GLY A 60 3.80 1.80 -4.46
N LEU A 61 2.54 1.69 -4.02
CA LEU A 61 2.18 1.39 -2.63
C LEU A 61 2.54 -0.04 -2.22
N ALA A 62 2.40 -1.01 -3.11
CA ALA A 62 2.82 -2.39 -2.87
C ALA A 62 4.34 -2.49 -2.67
N ASN A 63 5.13 -1.83 -3.53
CA ASN A 63 6.60 -1.82 -3.42
C ASN A 63 7.11 -1.12 -2.14
N GLU A 64 6.42 -0.07 -1.67
CA GLU A 64 6.74 0.61 -0.41
C GLU A 64 6.56 -0.33 0.80
N THR A 65 5.60 -1.24 0.74
CA THR A 65 5.31 -2.20 1.81
C THR A 65 6.38 -3.31 1.88
N GLU A 66 6.95 -3.70 0.74
CA GLU A 66 8.01 -4.72 0.65
C GLU A 66 9.34 -4.23 1.26
N MET A 67 9.63 -2.93 1.19
CA MET A 67 10.85 -2.34 1.77
C MET A 67 10.83 -2.18 3.30
N ILE A 68 9.67 -2.32 3.96
CA ILE A 68 9.52 -2.12 5.42
C ILE A 68 9.78 -3.44 6.17
N GLN A 69 10.10 -4.54 5.48
CA GLN A 69 10.34 -5.87 6.06
C GLN A 69 11.82 -6.26 6.26
N ASP A 70 12.77 -5.31 6.24
CA ASP A 70 14.18 -5.57 6.62
C ASP A 70 14.48 -5.11 8.07
#